data_AF-A0A830E9E3-F1
#
_entry.id   AF-A0A830E9E3-F1
#
_cell.length_a   1.000
_cell.length_b   1.000
_cell.length_c   1.000
_cell.angle_alpha   90.00
_cell.angle_beta   90.00
_cell.angle_gamma   90.00
#
_symmetry.space_group_name_H-M   'P 1'
#
loop_
_entity.id
_entity.type
_entity.pdbx_description
1 polymer ?
#
loop_
_entity_poly.entity_id
_entity_poly.type
_entity_poly.pdbx_seq_one_letter_code
_entity_poly.pdbx_strand_id
1 'polypeptide(L)'
;MPRPEVLERIKAAESDADEIITEAEADRDERIEAARREADEIRADAEAEADEYEAERLAEAREEIEAEKEQLVEEGAEDREELIASAEEHAEEAVEYTIERVEEAVDAQT
;
A
#
# COMPACT_ATOMS: atom_id res chain seq x y z
N MET A 1 74.29 -30.88 -6.82
CA MET A 1 72.94 -31.45 -6.71
C MET A 1 72.44 -31.23 -5.29
N PRO A 2 71.24 -30.68 -5.06
CA PRO A 2 70.68 -30.56 -3.71
C PRO A 2 70.55 -31.94 -3.06
N ARG A 3 70.64 -31.99 -1.73
CA ARG A 3 70.54 -33.24 -0.96
C ARG A 3 69.09 -33.77 -1.05
N PRO A 4 68.86 -35.09 -1.17
CA PRO A 4 67.51 -35.68 -1.28
C PRO A 4 66.51 -35.20 -0.22
N GLU A 5 66.95 -35.03 1.02
CA GLU A 5 66.15 -34.52 2.15
C GLU A 5 65.58 -33.10 1.91
N VAL A 6 66.30 -32.26 1.16
CA VAL A 6 65.84 -30.90 0.83
C VAL A 6 64.72 -30.95 -0.20
N LEU A 7 64.83 -31.84 -1.19
CA LEU A 7 63.79 -32.02 -2.21
C LEU A 7 62.51 -32.61 -1.62
N GLU A 8 62.64 -33.52 -0.66
CA GLU A 8 61.48 -34.08 0.06
C GLU A 8 60.76 -33.01 0.88
N ARG A 9 61.50 -32.15 1.60
CA ARG A 9 60.92 -31.03 2.34
C ARG A 9 60.24 -29.99 1.43
N ILE A 10 60.79 -29.74 0.24
CA ILE A 10 60.17 -28.84 -0.73
C ILE A 10 58.84 -29.44 -1.22
N LYS A 11 58.82 -30.73 -1.60
CA LYS A 11 57.60 -31.39 -2.06
C LYS A 11 56.51 -31.44 -0.98
N ALA A 12 56.89 -31.67 0.28
CA ALA A 12 55.94 -31.63 1.39
C ALA A 12 55.36 -30.22 1.54
N ALA A 13 56.19 -29.18 1.53
CA ALA A 13 55.73 -27.80 1.60
C ALA A 13 54.87 -27.37 0.40
N GLU A 14 55.15 -27.88 -0.81
CA GLU A 14 54.32 -27.67 -1.99
C GLU A 14 52.94 -28.33 -1.81
N SER A 15 52.89 -29.56 -1.34
CA SER A 15 51.63 -30.26 -1.03
C SER A 15 50.82 -29.54 0.03
N ASP A 16 51.46 -29.13 1.13
CA ASP A 16 50.80 -28.38 2.21
C ASP A 16 50.24 -27.04 1.69
N ALA A 17 50.96 -26.36 0.79
CA ALA A 17 50.49 -25.13 0.17
C ALA A 17 49.29 -25.35 -0.75
N ASP A 18 49.30 -26.42 -1.56
CA ASP A 18 48.17 -26.78 -2.42
C ASP A 18 46.91 -27.13 -1.60
N GLU A 19 47.08 -27.81 -0.47
CA GLU A 19 45.99 -28.11 0.49
C GLU A 19 45.39 -26.83 1.07
N ILE A 20 46.24 -25.89 1.53
CA ILE A 20 45.80 -24.59 2.06
C ILE A 20 45.01 -23.79 1.01
N ILE A 21 45.46 -23.79 -0.25
CA ILE A 21 44.76 -23.10 -1.33
C ILE A 21 43.39 -23.73 -1.55
N THR A 22 43.33 -25.05 -1.61
CA THR A 22 42.06 -25.79 -1.82
C THR A 22 41.06 -25.52 -0.71
N GLU A 23 41.50 -25.53 0.56
CA GLU A 23 40.66 -25.20 1.71
C GLU A 23 40.16 -23.75 1.65
N ALA A 24 41.05 -22.80 1.33
CA ALA A 24 40.69 -21.40 1.20
C ALA A 24 39.69 -21.13 0.05
N GLU A 25 39.80 -21.86 -1.05
CA GLU A 25 38.84 -21.79 -2.17
C GLU A 25 37.47 -22.33 -1.75
N ALA A 26 37.43 -23.46 -1.05
CA ALA A 26 36.18 -24.04 -0.54
C ALA A 26 35.50 -23.10 0.48
N ASP A 27 36.25 -22.56 1.43
CA ASP A 27 35.75 -21.57 2.41
C ASP A 27 35.19 -20.32 1.73
N ARG A 28 35.87 -19.85 0.68
CA ARG A 28 35.43 -18.69 -0.10
C ARG A 28 34.09 -18.99 -0.78
N ASP A 29 33.97 -20.14 -1.42
CA ASP A 29 32.75 -20.51 -2.13
C ASP A 29 31.58 -20.73 -1.15
N GLU A 30 31.82 -21.33 0.02
CA GLU A 30 30.81 -21.46 1.09
C GLU A 30 30.31 -20.09 1.54
N ARG A 31 31.21 -19.13 1.79
CA ARG A 31 30.84 -17.76 2.19
C ARG A 31 30.02 -17.05 1.13
N ILE A 32 30.35 -17.23 -0.16
CA ILE A 32 29.60 -16.63 -1.26
C ILE A 32 28.19 -17.22 -1.33
N GLU A 33 28.06 -18.54 -1.22
CA GLU A 33 26.74 -19.20 -1.25
C GLU A 33 25.89 -18.86 -0.02
N ALA A 34 26.51 -18.73 1.15
CA ALA A 34 25.84 -18.24 2.36
C ALA A 34 25.30 -16.81 2.16
N ALA A 35 26.14 -15.90 1.67
CA ALA A 35 25.74 -14.51 1.42
C ALA A 35 24.64 -14.40 0.35
N ARG A 36 24.67 -15.24 -0.69
CA ARG A 36 23.62 -15.29 -1.71
C ARG A 36 22.29 -15.73 -1.14
N ARG A 37 22.29 -16.79 -0.32
CA ARG A 37 21.08 -17.29 0.34
C ARG A 37 20.49 -16.23 1.27
N GLU A 38 21.33 -15.59 2.08
CA GLU A 38 20.88 -14.51 2.97
C GLU A 38 20.29 -13.34 2.17
N ALA A 39 20.90 -12.96 1.05
CA ALA A 39 20.36 -11.91 0.19
C ALA A 39 19.01 -12.29 -0.45
N ASP A 40 18.83 -13.56 -0.81
CA ASP A 40 17.56 -14.06 -1.34
C ASP A 40 16.47 -14.12 -0.26
N GLU A 41 16.83 -14.51 0.97
CA GLU A 41 15.93 -14.49 2.13
C GLU A 41 15.48 -13.05 2.44
N ILE A 42 16.42 -12.10 2.54
CA ILE A 42 16.10 -10.68 2.76
C ILE A 42 15.16 -10.15 1.68
N ARG A 43 15.36 -10.52 0.42
CA ARG A 43 14.48 -10.08 -0.67
C ARG A 43 13.08 -10.69 -0.54
N ALA A 44 12.99 -11.98 -0.24
CA ALA A 44 11.71 -12.66 -0.08
C ALA A 44 10.91 -12.11 1.11
N ASP A 45 11.59 -11.84 2.23
CA ASP A 45 10.97 -11.24 3.42
C ASP A 45 10.48 -9.82 3.12
N ALA A 46 11.28 -9.00 2.43
CA ALA A 46 10.88 -7.65 2.03
C ALA A 46 9.69 -7.65 1.05
N GLU A 47 9.63 -8.61 0.13
CA GLU A 47 8.47 -8.79 -0.77
C GLU A 47 7.21 -9.18 0.02
N ALA A 48 7.32 -10.11 0.97
CA ALA A 48 6.21 -10.53 1.81
C ALA A 48 5.69 -9.39 2.71
N GLU A 49 6.59 -8.62 3.33
CA GLU A 49 6.24 -7.45 4.13
C GLU A 49 5.55 -6.37 3.29
N ALA A 50 6.00 -6.16 2.04
CA ALA A 50 5.37 -5.21 1.12
C ALA A 50 3.94 -5.63 0.73
N ASP A 51 3.74 -6.92 0.43
CA ASP A 51 2.42 -7.48 0.11
C ASP A 51 1.45 -7.37 1.30
N GLU A 52 1.93 -7.65 2.52
CA GLU A 52 1.13 -7.50 3.75
C GLU A 52 0.74 -6.03 3.98
N TYR A 53 1.70 -5.12 3.84
CA TYR A 53 1.46 -3.69 3.98
C TYR A 53 0.47 -3.15 2.91
N GLU A 54 0.59 -3.59 1.65
CA GLU A 54 -0.38 -3.25 0.61
C GLU A 54 -1.79 -3.73 0.98
N ALA A 55 -1.92 -4.98 1.44
CA ALA A 55 -3.19 -5.54 1.83
C ALA A 55 -3.84 -4.79 3.01
N GLU A 56 -3.05 -4.43 4.02
CA GLU A 56 -3.50 -3.63 5.16
C GLU A 56 -4.00 -2.25 4.71
N ARG A 57 -3.20 -1.53 3.91
CA ARG A 57 -3.57 -0.21 3.39
C ARG A 57 -4.83 -0.24 2.54
N LEU A 58 -5.03 -1.29 1.73
CA LEU A 58 -6.24 -1.47 0.94
C LEU A 58 -7.46 -1.79 1.80
N ALA A 59 -7.30 -2.53 2.89
CA ALA A 59 -8.38 -2.81 3.83
C ALA A 59 -8.81 -1.53 4.57
N GLU A 60 -7.84 -0.79 5.11
CA GLU A 60 -8.07 0.50 5.78
C GLU A 60 -8.77 1.51 4.85
N ALA A 61 -8.27 1.68 3.62
CA ALA A 61 -8.89 2.58 2.65
C ALA A 61 -10.34 2.19 2.32
N ARG A 62 -10.67 0.89 2.29
CA ARG A 62 -12.06 0.44 2.07
C ARG A 62 -12.96 0.74 3.26
N GLU A 63 -12.45 0.58 4.48
CA GLU A 63 -13.18 0.93 5.70
C GLU A 63 -13.45 2.43 5.77
N GLU A 64 -12.44 3.26 5.47
CA GLU A 64 -12.58 4.72 5.39
C GLU A 64 -13.64 5.14 4.36
N ILE A 65 -13.60 4.55 3.14
CA ILE A 65 -14.57 4.85 2.08
C ILE A 65 -16.00 4.47 2.52
N GLU A 66 -16.18 3.32 3.18
CA GLU A 66 -17.52 2.91 3.62
C GLU A 66 -18.02 3.82 4.74
N ALA A 67 -17.16 4.21 5.69
CA ALA A 67 -17.51 5.15 6.75
C ALA A 67 -17.89 6.53 6.20
N GLU A 68 -17.11 7.07 5.24
CA GLU A 68 -17.42 8.34 4.59
C GLU A 68 -18.73 8.27 3.80
N LYS A 69 -18.98 7.15 3.10
CA LYS A 69 -20.24 6.92 2.39
C LYS A 69 -21.44 6.88 3.33
N GLU A 70 -21.33 6.18 4.47
CA GLU A 70 -22.38 6.13 5.49
C GLU A 70 -22.69 7.53 6.00
N GLN A 71 -21.65 8.32 6.32
CA GLN A 71 -21.80 9.72 6.74
C GLN A 71 -22.50 10.56 5.68
N LEU A 72 -22.07 10.49 4.42
CA LEU A 72 -22.69 11.26 3.32
C LEU A 72 -24.16 10.90 3.09
N VAL A 73 -24.54 9.63 3.31
CA VAL A 73 -25.94 9.19 3.19
C VAL A 73 -26.78 9.72 4.36
N GLU A 74 -26.23 9.74 5.57
CA GLU A 74 -26.89 10.32 6.75
C GLU A 74 -27.08 11.83 6.57
N GLU A 75 -26.01 12.57 6.25
CA GLU A 75 -26.05 14.00 5.96
C GLU A 75 -27.07 14.32 4.85
N GLY A 76 -27.04 13.57 3.74
CA GLY A 76 -28.00 13.76 2.65
C GLY A 76 -29.46 13.43 3.03
N ALA A 77 -29.67 12.57 4.03
CA ALA A 77 -31.01 12.32 4.56
C ALA A 77 -31.50 13.47 5.43
N GLU A 78 -30.64 14.03 6.28
CA GLU A 78 -30.92 15.21 7.10
C GLU A 78 -31.20 16.44 6.22
N ASP A 79 -30.35 16.72 5.23
CA ASP A 79 -30.52 17.82 4.27
C ASP A 79 -31.88 17.73 3.55
N ARG A 80 -32.28 16.51 3.16
CA ARG A 80 -33.58 16.27 2.50
C ARG A 80 -34.73 16.60 3.44
N GLU A 81 -34.63 16.21 4.72
CA GLU A 81 -35.66 16.47 5.71
C GLU A 81 -35.79 17.96 6.01
N GLU A 82 -34.66 18.67 6.13
CA GLU A 82 -34.66 20.13 6.26
C GLU A 82 -35.29 20.82 5.04
N LEU A 83 -34.95 20.37 3.84
CA LEU A 83 -35.52 20.91 2.60
C LEU A 83 -37.04 20.70 2.52
N ILE A 84 -37.53 19.51 2.90
CA ILE A 84 -38.97 19.22 2.93
C ILE A 84 -39.66 20.13 3.95
N ALA A 85 -39.12 20.24 5.17
CA ALA A 85 -39.71 21.09 6.21
C ALA A 85 -39.78 22.56 5.76
N SER A 86 -38.70 23.08 5.15
CA SER A 86 -38.69 24.45 4.61
C SER A 86 -39.68 24.63 3.47
N ALA A 87 -39.79 23.65 2.56
CA ALA A 87 -40.74 23.73 1.46
C ALA A 87 -42.19 23.69 1.94
N GLU A 88 -42.50 22.87 2.94
CA GLU A 88 -43.83 22.79 3.56
C GLU A 88 -44.20 24.11 4.26
N GLU A 89 -43.25 24.75 4.95
CA GLU A 89 -43.46 26.06 5.59
C GLU A 89 -43.83 27.15 4.58
N HIS A 90 -43.20 27.18 3.41
CA HIS A 90 -43.42 28.22 2.40
C HIS A 90 -44.48 27.88 1.35
N ALA A 91 -45.04 26.67 1.36
CA ALA A 91 -45.95 26.21 0.31
C ALA A 91 -47.23 27.06 0.21
N GLU A 92 -47.85 27.36 1.35
CA GLU A 92 -49.09 28.15 1.39
C GLU A 92 -48.85 29.60 0.93
N GLU A 93 -47.75 30.22 1.39
CA GLU A 93 -47.35 31.57 1.00
C GLU A 93 -47.09 31.66 -0.51
N ALA A 94 -46.40 30.67 -1.09
CA ALA A 94 -46.14 30.62 -2.53
C ALA A 94 -47.44 30.48 -3.35
N VAL A 95 -48.41 29.70 -2.86
CA VAL A 95 -49.73 29.56 -3.50
C VAL A 95 -50.50 30.88 -3.44
N GLU A 96 -50.55 31.53 -2.27
CA GLU A 96 -51.22 32.82 -2.08
C GLU A 96 -50.62 33.89 -2.99
N TYR A 97 -49.29 34.00 -3.02
CA TYR A 97 -48.58 34.92 -3.91
C TYR A 97 -48.91 34.68 -5.39
N THR A 98 -49.00 33.41 -5.79
CA THR A 98 -49.35 33.04 -7.17
C THR A 98 -50.78 33.46 -7.51
N ILE A 99 -51.74 33.23 -6.61
CA ILE A 99 -53.13 33.66 -6.80
C ILE A 99 -53.19 35.18 -6.96
N GLU A 100 -52.54 35.93 -6.06
CA GLU A 100 -52.55 37.41 -6.08
C GLU A 100 -52.00 37.97 -7.41
N ARG A 101 -50.91 37.39 -7.94
CA ARG A 101 -50.36 37.79 -9.24
C ARG A 101 -51.28 37.46 -10.41
N VAL A 102 -52.01 36.35 -10.35
CA VAL A 102 -52.98 35.98 -11.39
C VAL A 102 -54.16 36.94 -11.36
N GLU A 103 -54.69 37.27 -10.18
CA GLU A 103 -55.78 38.23 -10.02
C GLU A 103 -55.39 39.60 -10.59
N GLU A 104 -54.21 40.13 -10.24
CA GLU A 104 -53.71 41.39 -10.80
C GLU A 104 -53.60 41.36 -12.34
N ALA A 105 -53.14 40.24 -12.90
CA ALA A 105 -53.01 40.09 -14.35
C ALA A 105 -54.36 40.04 -15.07
N VAL A 106 -55.38 39.45 -14.44
CA VAL A 106 -56.76 39.42 -14.97
C VAL A 106 -57.37 40.81 -14.89
N ASP A 107 -57.25 41.49 -13.75
CA ASP A 107 -57.77 42.84 -13.56
C ASP A 107 -57.15 43.84 -14.54
N ALA A 108 -55.88 43.66 -14.92
CA ALA A 108 -55.22 44.48 -15.94
C ALA A 108 -55.71 44.24 -17.39
N GLN A 109 -56.47 43.17 -17.65
CA GLN A 109 -56.99 42.82 -18.98
C GLN A 109 -58.47 43.19 -19.20
N THR A 110 -59.23 43.47 -18.13
CA THR A 110 -60.63 43.93 -18.18
C THR A 110 -60.78 45.43 -18.08
#